data_AF-A0A942I0T9-F1
#
_entry.id   AF-A0A942I0T9-F1
#
_cell.length_a   1.000
_cell.length_b   1.000
_cell.length_c   1.000
_cell.angle_alpha   90.00
_cell.angle_beta   90.00
_cell.angle_gamma   90.00
#
_symmetry.space_group_name_H-M   'P 1'
#
loop_
_entity.id
_entity.type
_entity.pdbx_description
1 polymer ?
#
loop_
_entity_poly.entity_id
_entity_poly.type
_entity_poly.pdbx_seq_one_letter_code
_entity_poly.pdbx_strand_id
1 'polypeptide(L)'
;MLVHLGGFMKKTLLMTLLLAISSTSFGWIEKAPQQKAYDFKFKLKSDTFTYTRQAASYEEAYESAAQACFKHFKGGRHVSEDEGLDIIDVCANPRS
;
A
#
# COMPACT_ATOMS: atom_id res chain seq x y z
N MET A 1 34.05 60.23 37.55
CA MET A 1 32.94 59.34 37.93
C MET A 1 31.83 59.52 36.90
N LEU A 2 31.71 58.62 35.92
CA LEU A 2 30.45 58.33 35.23
C LEU A 2 30.64 56.98 34.50
N VAL A 3 29.79 56.03 34.85
CA VAL A 3 29.74 54.63 34.36
C VAL A 3 28.54 54.53 33.41
N HIS A 4 28.50 53.46 32.59
CA HIS A 4 27.36 52.99 31.76
C HIS A 4 27.14 53.77 30.44
N LEU A 5 26.88 53.18 29.27
CA LEU A 5 26.25 51.92 28.90
C LEU A 5 26.87 51.37 27.59
N GLY A 6 27.41 50.16 27.60
CA GLY A 6 27.84 49.49 26.38
C GLY A 6 27.79 47.98 26.58
N GLY A 7 26.64 47.35 26.33
CA GLY A 7 26.60 45.89 26.49
C GLY A 7 25.29 45.14 26.29
N PHE A 8 24.13 45.80 26.13
CA PHE A 8 22.85 45.07 26.21
C PHE A 8 22.19 44.73 24.86
N MET A 9 22.47 45.47 23.77
CA MET A 9 21.65 45.38 22.55
C MET A 9 22.17 44.42 21.46
N LYS A 10 23.36 43.82 21.63
CA LYS A 10 23.94 42.87 20.65
C LYS A 10 23.57 41.41 20.89
N LYS A 11 23.20 41.04 22.12
CA LYS A 11 22.94 39.63 22.50
C LYS A 11 21.52 39.17 22.11
N THR A 12 20.56 40.09 22.12
CA THR A 12 19.15 39.80 21.80
C THR A 12 18.92 39.58 20.30
N LEU A 13 19.69 40.25 19.44
CA LEU A 13 19.59 40.10 17.98
C LEU A 13 20.17 38.75 17.48
N LEU A 14 21.10 38.16 18.23
CA LEU A 14 21.73 36.88 17.85
C LEU A 14 20.86 35.67 18.22
N MET A 15 19.97 35.81 19.21
CA MET A 15 19.13 34.71 19.71
C MET A 15 17.89 34.46 18.85
N THR A 16 17.37 35.47 18.15
CA THR A 16 16.20 35.33 17.27
C THR A 16 16.51 34.70 15.91
N LEU A 17 17.79 34.67 15.49
CA LEU A 17 18.18 34.08 14.21
C LEU A 17 18.24 32.53 14.25
N LEU A 18 18.38 31.92 15.44
CA LEU A 18 18.52 30.47 15.60
C LEU A 18 17.18 29.71 15.71
N LEU A 19 16.06 30.40 16.00
CA LEU A 19 14.73 29.78 16.08
C LEU A 19 13.99 29.67 14.74
N ALA A 20 14.49 30.31 13.67
CA ALA A 20 13.80 30.32 12.37
C ALA A 20 14.11 29.10 11.48
N ILE A 21 15.04 28.23 11.87
CA ILE A 21 15.52 27.11 11.02
C ILE A 21 14.90 25.75 11.44
N SER A 22 14.19 25.67 12.56
CA SER A 22 13.65 24.41 13.10
C SER A 22 12.44 23.84 12.37
N SER A 23 11.90 24.49 11.34
CA SER A 23 10.59 24.13 10.77
C SER A 23 10.62 23.65 9.32
N THR A 24 11.78 23.46 8.69
CA THR A 24 11.82 22.93 7.31
C THR A 24 11.81 21.40 7.33
N SER A 25 10.63 20.83 7.60
CA SER A 25 10.34 19.45 7.22
C SER A 25 10.35 19.39 5.69
N PHE A 26 11.47 18.98 5.10
CA PHE A 26 11.50 18.60 3.69
C PHE A 26 10.50 17.45 3.55
N GLY A 27 9.31 17.73 3.01
CA GLY A 27 8.36 16.69 2.65
C GLY A 27 8.97 15.89 1.52
N TRP A 28 9.42 14.67 1.81
CA TRP A 28 9.80 13.72 0.78
C TRP A 28 8.52 13.43 -0.01
N ILE A 29 8.41 14.00 -1.21
CA ILE A 29 7.32 13.67 -2.14
C ILE A 29 7.65 12.30 -2.70
N GLU A 30 7.28 11.25 -1.97
CA GLU A 30 7.27 9.91 -2.53
C GLU A 30 6.23 9.90 -3.66
N LYS A 31 6.68 9.59 -4.87
CA LYS A 31 5.75 9.34 -5.97
C LYS A 31 4.83 8.22 -5.52
N ALA A 32 3.51 8.45 -5.59
CA ALA A 32 2.53 7.42 -5.29
C ALA A 32 2.90 6.14 -6.07
N PRO A 33 2.85 4.96 -5.43
CA PRO A 33 3.22 3.72 -6.09
C PRO A 33 2.38 3.58 -7.35
N GLN A 34 3.06 3.39 -8.48
CA GLN A 34 2.42 3.30 -9.78
C GLN A 34 1.50 2.08 -9.78
N GLN A 35 0.19 2.32 -9.80
CA GLN A 35 -0.78 1.24 -9.86
C GLN A 35 -0.78 0.63 -11.26
N LYS A 36 -0.71 -0.69 -11.31
CA LYS A 36 -0.82 -1.47 -12.55
C LYS A 36 -2.08 -2.33 -12.47
N ALA A 37 -2.78 -2.45 -13.60
CA ALA A 37 -3.86 -3.42 -13.74
C ALA A 37 -3.28 -4.83 -13.90
N TYR A 38 -3.79 -5.76 -13.10
CA TYR A 38 -3.51 -7.18 -13.18
C TYR A 38 -4.81 -7.91 -13.46
N ASP A 39 -4.78 -8.76 -14.47
CA ASP A 39 -5.88 -9.62 -14.86
C ASP A 39 -5.58 -11.04 -14.40
N PHE A 40 -6.60 -11.73 -13.91
CA PHE A 40 -6.51 -13.11 -13.46
C PHE A 40 -7.66 -13.91 -14.05
N LYS A 41 -7.34 -15.09 -14.57
CA LYS A 41 -8.32 -16.05 -15.08
C LYS A 41 -8.17 -17.40 -14.41
N PHE A 42 -9.27 -17.88 -13.85
CA PHE A 42 -9.39 -19.15 -13.18
C PHE A 42 -10.40 -20.02 -13.92
N LYS A 43 -10.13 -21.32 -14.02
CA LYS A 43 -11.01 -22.26 -14.71
C LYS A 43 -11.13 -23.54 -13.92
N LEU A 44 -12.36 -23.86 -13.53
CA LEU A 44 -12.70 -25.10 -12.85
C LEU A 44 -13.79 -25.81 -13.67
N LYS A 45 -13.46 -26.97 -14.22
CA LYS A 45 -14.36 -27.75 -15.11
C LYS A 45 -14.85 -26.88 -16.29
N SER A 46 -16.16 -26.64 -16.39
CA SER A 46 -16.79 -25.81 -17.42
C SER A 46 -16.95 -24.34 -17.03
N ASP A 47 -16.70 -23.98 -15.77
CA ASP A 47 -16.87 -22.62 -15.27
C ASP A 47 -15.55 -21.83 -15.34
N THR A 48 -15.66 -20.53 -15.66
CA THR A 48 -14.53 -19.62 -15.82
C THR A 48 -14.80 -18.35 -15.03
N PHE A 49 -13.86 -17.99 -14.15
CA PHE A 49 -13.90 -16.78 -13.36
C PHE A 49 -12.76 -15.85 -13.77
N THR A 50 -13.07 -14.58 -14.00
CA THR A 50 -12.08 -13.55 -14.34
C THR A 50 -12.13 -12.43 -13.32
N TYR A 51 -10.96 -11.94 -12.91
CA TYR A 51 -10.84 -10.87 -11.92
C TYR A 51 -9.74 -9.89 -12.35
N THR A 52 -10.07 -8.60 -12.34
CA THR A 52 -9.13 -7.53 -12.68
C THR A 52 -8.98 -6.59 -11.49
N ARG A 53 -7.73 -6.26 -11.14
CA ARG A 53 -7.44 -5.35 -10.02
C ARG A 53 -6.28 -4.42 -10.33
N GLN A 54 -6.47 -3.14 -10.02
CA GLN A 54 -5.37 -2.19 -9.92
C GLN A 54 -4.72 -2.32 -8.54
N ALA A 55 -3.41 -2.54 -8.52
CA ALA A 55 -2.65 -2.73 -7.29
C ALA A 55 -1.22 -2.21 -7.44
N ALA A 56 -0.54 -2.00 -6.30
CA ALA A 56 0.86 -1.60 -6.29
C ALA A 56 1.80 -2.76 -6.64
N SER A 57 1.37 -4.01 -6.40
CA SER A 57 2.12 -5.21 -6.71
C SER A 57 1.23 -6.33 -7.26
N TYR A 58 1.86 -7.29 -7.94
CA TYR A 58 1.17 -8.50 -8.37
C TYR A 58 0.62 -9.28 -7.17
N GLU A 59 1.39 -9.35 -6.08
CA GLU A 59 1.05 -10.15 -4.89
C GLU A 59 -0.23 -9.65 -4.20
N GLU A 60 -0.37 -8.32 -4.05
CA GLU A 60 -1.59 -7.69 -3.53
C GLU A 60 -2.81 -7.98 -4.43
N ALA A 61 -2.63 -7.89 -5.75
CA ALA A 61 -3.69 -8.17 -6.71
C ALA A 61 -4.08 -9.66 -6.71
N TYR A 62 -3.08 -10.53 -6.62
CA TYR A 62 -3.22 -11.98 -6.62
C TYR A 62 -3.94 -12.48 -5.36
N GLU A 63 -3.60 -11.97 -4.18
CA GLU A 63 -4.29 -12.34 -2.93
C GLU A 63 -5.79 -12.03 -3.02
N SER A 64 -6.12 -10.84 -3.53
CA SER A 64 -7.51 -10.43 -3.77
C SER A 64 -8.21 -11.33 -4.80
N ALA A 65 -7.51 -11.68 -5.87
CA ALA A 65 -8.04 -12.54 -6.94
C ALA A 65 -8.29 -13.97 -6.46
N ALA A 66 -7.38 -14.55 -5.69
CA ALA A 66 -7.48 -15.90 -5.14
C ALA A 66 -8.65 -16.01 -4.15
N GLN A 67 -8.84 -15.01 -3.27
CA GLN A 67 -9.99 -14.95 -2.36
C GLN A 67 -11.31 -14.85 -3.13
N ALA A 68 -11.36 -14.02 -4.18
CA ALA A 68 -12.54 -13.88 -5.03
C ALA A 68 -12.84 -15.19 -5.79
N CYS A 69 -11.80 -15.86 -6.32
CA CYS A 69 -11.88 -17.16 -6.97
C CYS A 69 -12.48 -18.22 -6.04
N PHE A 70 -11.95 -18.33 -4.82
CA PHE A 70 -12.41 -19.33 -3.86
C PHE A 70 -13.88 -19.08 -3.49
N LYS A 71 -14.25 -17.82 -3.26
CA LYS A 71 -15.63 -17.42 -2.99
C LYS A 71 -16.56 -17.75 -4.16
N HIS A 72 -16.12 -17.52 -5.40
CA HIS A 72 -16.89 -17.82 -6.62
C HIS A 72 -17.18 -19.32 -6.75
N PHE A 73 -16.15 -20.16 -6.76
CA PHE A 73 -16.32 -21.61 -6.97
C PHE A 73 -16.89 -22.37 -5.76
N LYS A 74 -16.56 -21.94 -4.54
CA LYS A 74 -17.18 -22.49 -3.33
C LYS A 74 -18.63 -22.02 -3.21
N GLY A 75 -18.97 -20.80 -3.62
CA GLY A 75 -20.37 -20.33 -3.65
C GLY A 75 -21.12 -20.39 -2.33
N GLY A 76 -20.42 -20.33 -1.18
CA GLY A 76 -21.01 -20.40 0.15
C GLY A 76 -21.57 -21.77 0.58
N ARG A 77 -21.53 -22.78 -0.29
CA ARG A 77 -21.94 -24.15 0.04
C ARG A 77 -20.85 -24.91 0.78
N HIS A 78 -21.27 -25.94 1.50
CA HIS A 78 -20.37 -26.98 1.96
C HIS A 78 -19.93 -27.81 0.76
N VAL A 79 -18.64 -28.17 0.70
CA VAL A 79 -18.05 -28.96 -0.37
C VAL A 79 -17.34 -30.15 0.25
N SER A 80 -17.17 -31.23 -0.52
CA SER A 80 -16.32 -32.34 -0.10
C SER A 80 -14.86 -31.89 0.01
N GLU A 81 -14.02 -32.68 0.69
CA GLU A 81 -12.58 -32.41 0.80
C GLU A 81 -11.93 -32.35 -0.58
N ASP A 82 -12.15 -33.38 -1.41
CA ASP A 82 -11.60 -33.45 -2.78
C ASP A 82 -12.00 -32.23 -3.62
N GLU A 83 -13.29 -31.86 -3.58
CA GLU A 83 -13.76 -30.68 -4.29
C GLU A 83 -13.15 -29.38 -3.72
N GLY A 84 -12.96 -29.31 -2.40
CA GLY A 84 -12.28 -28.19 -1.76
C GLY A 84 -10.84 -28.05 -2.24
N LEU A 85 -10.11 -29.15 -2.35
CA LEU A 85 -8.74 -29.19 -2.84
C LEU A 85 -8.65 -28.79 -4.31
N ASP A 86 -9.58 -29.26 -5.15
CA ASP A 86 -9.68 -28.84 -6.57
C ASP A 86 -9.88 -27.32 -6.70
N ILE A 87 -10.75 -26.75 -5.87
CA ILE A 87 -10.99 -25.29 -5.85
C ILE A 87 -9.73 -24.55 -5.42
N ILE A 88 -9.05 -25.02 -4.37
CA ILE A 88 -7.81 -24.40 -3.87
C ILE A 88 -6.72 -24.44 -4.93
N ASP A 89 -6.51 -25.58 -5.60
CA ASP A 89 -5.47 -25.73 -6.64
C ASP A 89 -5.70 -24.75 -7.79
N VAL A 90 -6.94 -24.62 -8.27
CA VAL A 90 -7.28 -23.63 -9.31
C VAL A 90 -7.04 -22.21 -8.82
N CYS A 91 -7.48 -21.85 -7.61
CA CYS A 91 -7.35 -20.49 -7.11
C CYS A 91 -5.91 -20.11 -6.72
N ALA A 92 -5.06 -21.10 -6.47
CA ALA A 92 -3.62 -20.92 -6.25
C ALA A 92 -2.83 -20.77 -7.57
N ASN A 93 -3.42 -21.18 -8.71
CA ASN A 93 -2.73 -21.26 -10.00
C ASN A 93 -3.56 -20.63 -11.15
N PRO A 94 -3.65 -19.29 -11.23
CA PRO A 94 -4.32 -18.60 -12.33
C PRO A 94 -3.64 -18.92 -13.68
N ARG A 95 -4.44 -19.03 -14.74
CA ARG A 95 -3.96 -19.40 -16.09
C ARG A 95 -3.41 -18.22 -16.90
N SER A 96 -3.70 -16.99 -16.47
CA SER A 96 -3.26 -15.72 -17.06
C SER A 96 -3.69 -14.58 -16.15
#